data_AF-A0AAE4AV74-F1
#
_entry.id   AF-A0AAE4AV74-F1
#
_cell.length_a   1.000
_cell.length_b   1.000
_cell.length_c   1.000
_cell.angle_alpha   90.00
_cell.angle_beta   90.00
_cell.angle_gamma   90.00
#
_symmetry.space_group_name_H-M   'P 1'
#
loop_
_entity.id
_entity.type
_entity.pdbx_description
1 polymer ?
#
loop_
_entity_poly.entity_id
_entity_poly.type
_entity_poly.pdbx_seq_one_letter_code
_entity_poly.pdbx_strand_id
1 'polypeptide(L)'
;MPLPADMQARLSDPDFWRAYFFGDDDLADDEDGGDSGGGAELTAEDGDDVMAVEFPVGGGYALVLDVDVELRMITVEMRSPAHPDTLQLGWDDDAHWHPHVLRWDELDLIARAAAVHDPTLRHPGPVVALASRFVVLAPAEPPTGERTRAEPETAARAADGPPSGAGGDELDAITPLLDAAFGPPPPGADYWPSARGLVHRIDARHDGVRWRRTGTGDWTVEQGEGDGVDFALYSTRGPGGDFPFADWRALLAAAEATLATTALPEPASPAEEAWVEETRTGTPRGTLIAVRFGPSPLRGTHRYALRLSLHVRGRRYSATVAFAEDLDRTLREAGRGQAHITGSSSQPGAGTITEEFDIEVADDLPAGIALIRAVMARHDVAPETRLTRGYQPLD
;
A
#
# COMPACT_ATOMS: atom_id res chain seq x y z
N MET A 1 15.31 -0.07 -20.92
CA MET A 1 14.99 1.33 -21.26
C MET A 1 15.12 2.11 -19.98
N PRO A 2 15.70 3.31 -19.99
CA PRO A 2 15.73 4.15 -18.80
C PRO A 2 14.30 4.54 -18.40
N LEU A 3 14.07 4.74 -17.10
CA LEU A 3 12.84 5.36 -16.61
C LEU A 3 12.59 6.67 -17.38
N PRO A 4 11.37 6.94 -17.90
CA PRO A 4 11.09 8.17 -18.60
C PRO A 4 11.51 9.40 -17.77
N ALA A 5 12.09 10.42 -18.42
CA ALA A 5 12.63 11.59 -17.72
C ALA A 5 11.54 12.32 -16.91
N ASP A 6 10.33 12.36 -17.44
CA ASP A 6 9.19 12.99 -16.77
C ASP A 6 8.79 12.23 -15.51
N MET A 7 8.79 10.90 -15.54
CA MET A 7 8.60 10.08 -14.34
C MET A 7 9.75 10.27 -13.34
N GLN A 8 11.01 10.34 -13.78
CA GLN A 8 12.14 10.62 -12.88
C GLN A 8 11.96 11.96 -12.15
N ALA A 9 11.49 13.00 -12.84
CA ALA A 9 11.21 14.29 -12.23
C ALA A 9 10.08 14.18 -11.18
N ARG A 10 9.00 13.47 -11.52
CA ARG A 10 7.83 13.25 -10.65
C ARG A 10 8.15 12.48 -9.37
N LEU A 11 9.12 11.56 -9.38
CA LEU A 11 9.53 10.84 -8.15
C LEU A 11 10.07 11.77 -7.05
N SER A 12 10.50 12.99 -7.39
CA SER A 12 10.94 14.01 -6.42
C SER A 12 9.87 15.06 -6.12
N ASP A 13 8.68 14.94 -6.71
CA ASP A 13 7.60 15.91 -6.63
C ASP A 13 6.58 15.50 -5.55
N PRO A 14 6.41 16.30 -4.47
CA PRO A 14 5.41 16.04 -3.45
C PRO A 14 3.98 15.96 -3.99
N ASP A 15 3.64 16.78 -4.99
CA ASP A 15 2.28 16.86 -5.53
C ASP A 15 1.95 15.62 -6.35
N PHE A 16 2.93 15.09 -7.09
CA PHE A 16 2.79 13.78 -7.75
C PHE A 16 2.48 12.69 -6.73
N TRP A 17 3.24 12.57 -5.65
CA TRP A 17 3.01 11.50 -4.66
C TRP A 17 1.68 11.67 -3.93
N ARG A 18 1.26 12.91 -3.68
CA ARG A 18 -0.04 13.21 -3.10
C ARG A 18 -1.15 12.72 -4.02
N ALA A 19 -1.14 13.14 -5.28
CA ALA A 19 -2.13 12.75 -6.30
C ALA A 19 -2.11 11.22 -6.51
N TYR A 20 -0.91 10.64 -6.64
CA TYR A 20 -0.72 9.20 -6.84
C TYR A 20 -1.31 8.35 -5.72
N PHE A 21 -1.38 8.85 -4.48
CA PHE A 21 -1.84 8.07 -3.33
C PHE A 21 -3.24 8.44 -2.81
N PHE A 22 -3.72 9.68 -2.93
CA PHE A 22 -4.99 10.10 -2.29
C PHE A 22 -6.06 10.62 -3.26
N GLY A 23 -5.71 10.98 -4.51
CA GLY A 23 -6.64 11.67 -5.39
C GLY A 23 -6.99 13.09 -4.92
N ASP A 24 -7.59 13.89 -5.80
CA ASP A 24 -7.95 15.31 -5.54
C ASP A 24 -9.23 15.53 -4.72
N ASP A 25 -10.09 14.52 -4.50
CA ASP A 25 -11.39 14.71 -3.82
C ASP A 25 -11.23 14.99 -2.32
N ASP A 26 -10.11 14.58 -1.73
CA ASP A 26 -9.72 14.99 -0.38
C ASP A 26 -9.46 16.52 -0.29
N LEU A 27 -9.44 17.25 -1.41
CA LEU A 27 -9.13 18.69 -1.50
C LEU A 27 -10.33 19.56 -1.91
N ALA A 28 -11.42 18.97 -2.41
CA ALA A 28 -12.48 19.73 -3.08
C ALA A 28 -13.60 20.25 -2.14
N ASP A 29 -13.64 19.83 -0.88
CA ASP A 29 -14.74 20.19 0.04
C ASP A 29 -14.65 21.63 0.61
N ASP A 30 -13.60 22.40 0.29
CA ASP A 30 -13.44 23.79 0.77
C ASP A 30 -14.04 24.86 -0.16
N GLU A 31 -14.58 24.51 -1.33
CA GLU A 31 -15.15 25.49 -2.28
C GLU A 31 -16.67 25.67 -2.18
N ASP A 32 -17.26 25.61 -0.98
CA ASP A 32 -18.67 25.97 -0.81
C ASP A 32 -18.83 27.42 -0.30
N GLY A 33 -18.77 28.37 -1.25
CA GLY A 33 -19.50 29.63 -1.09
C GLY A 33 -18.87 30.88 -1.67
N GLY A 34 -18.97 31.08 -2.99
CA GLY A 34 -18.74 32.43 -3.54
C GLY A 34 -18.69 32.57 -5.06
N ASP A 35 -19.81 32.28 -5.73
CA ASP A 35 -20.20 32.76 -7.07
C ASP A 35 -19.26 33.83 -7.68
N SER A 36 -18.27 33.40 -8.43
CA SER A 36 -17.51 34.24 -9.33
C SER A 36 -17.55 33.62 -10.71
N GLY A 37 -18.64 33.91 -11.42
CA GLY A 37 -18.84 33.62 -12.83
C GLY A 37 -17.64 34.04 -13.67
N GLY A 38 -16.78 33.07 -13.91
CA GLY A 38 -15.62 33.14 -14.78
C GLY A 38 -15.28 31.74 -15.17
N GLY A 39 -16.18 31.09 -15.94
CA GLY A 39 -15.94 29.81 -16.56
C GLY A 39 -14.71 29.94 -17.47
N ALA A 40 -13.54 29.70 -16.90
CA ALA A 40 -12.41 29.23 -17.65
C ALA A 40 -12.87 27.87 -18.18
N GLU A 41 -13.28 27.89 -19.45
CA GLU A 41 -13.40 26.72 -20.28
C GLU A 41 -12.14 25.89 -20.02
N LEU A 42 -12.28 24.76 -19.32
CA LEU A 42 -11.24 23.74 -19.21
C LEU A 42 -11.01 23.26 -20.64
N THR A 43 -10.20 24.00 -21.37
CA THR A 43 -9.68 23.56 -22.65
C THR A 43 -8.84 22.35 -22.30
N ALA A 44 -9.40 21.17 -22.59
CA ALA A 44 -8.74 19.87 -22.58
C ALA A 44 -7.60 19.88 -23.63
N GLU A 45 -6.68 20.82 -23.49
CA GLU A 45 -5.47 20.91 -24.26
C GLU A 45 -4.47 19.95 -23.61
N ASP A 46 -4.42 18.79 -24.26
CA ASP A 46 -3.41 17.76 -24.27
C ASP A 46 -3.40 16.79 -23.08
N GLY A 47 -3.82 15.56 -23.35
CA GLY A 47 -3.72 14.38 -22.48
C GLY A 47 -2.26 13.93 -22.29
N ASP A 48 -1.43 14.84 -21.80
CA ASP A 48 0.00 14.68 -21.53
C ASP A 48 0.27 14.08 -20.13
N ASP A 49 -0.76 13.86 -19.30
CA ASP A 49 -0.59 13.33 -17.95
C ASP A 49 -0.67 11.81 -17.82
N VAL A 50 -1.01 11.11 -18.91
CA VAL A 50 -0.94 9.65 -18.99
C VAL A 50 0.49 9.23 -19.30
N MET A 51 1.10 8.45 -18.40
CA MET A 51 2.46 7.95 -18.59
C MET A 51 2.52 6.42 -18.49
N ALA A 52 2.98 5.79 -19.57
CA ALA A 52 3.39 4.40 -19.54
C ALA A 52 4.85 4.28 -19.05
N VAL A 53 5.04 3.60 -17.92
CA VAL A 53 6.35 3.29 -17.34
C VAL A 53 6.65 1.81 -17.51
N GLU A 54 7.69 1.48 -18.25
CA GLU A 54 8.13 0.10 -18.47
C GLU A 54 9.35 -0.25 -17.63
N PHE A 55 9.30 -1.39 -16.95
CA PHE A 55 10.40 -1.97 -16.17
C PHE A 55 10.83 -3.31 -16.79
N PRO A 56 11.82 -3.30 -17.69
CA PRO A 56 12.28 -4.52 -18.35
C PRO A 56 12.96 -5.47 -17.36
N VAL A 57 12.59 -6.75 -17.39
CA VAL A 57 13.22 -7.79 -16.55
C VAL A 57 14.08 -8.77 -17.34
N GLY A 58 14.21 -8.56 -18.66
CA GLY A 58 14.98 -9.41 -19.58
C GLY A 58 14.11 -10.35 -20.41
N GLY A 59 14.70 -10.97 -21.44
CA GLY A 59 14.01 -11.94 -22.30
C GLY A 59 12.83 -11.37 -23.11
N GLY A 60 12.73 -10.05 -23.24
CA GLY A 60 11.58 -9.38 -23.86
C GLY A 60 10.38 -9.17 -22.93
N TYR A 61 10.50 -9.54 -21.64
CA TYR A 61 9.48 -9.30 -20.63
C TYR A 61 9.70 -7.97 -19.90
N ALA A 62 8.60 -7.34 -19.49
CA ALA A 62 8.61 -6.15 -18.64
C ALA A 62 7.34 -6.09 -17.77
N LEU A 63 7.46 -5.47 -16.59
CA LEU A 63 6.29 -4.95 -15.86
C LEU A 63 5.99 -3.55 -16.42
N VAL A 64 4.73 -3.23 -16.67
CA VAL A 64 4.30 -1.93 -17.21
C VAL A 64 3.30 -1.31 -16.25
N LEU A 65 3.48 -0.04 -15.93
CA LEU A 65 2.48 0.77 -15.24
C LEU A 65 1.94 1.80 -16.22
N ASP A 66 0.63 1.86 -16.38
CA ASP A 66 -0.01 3.02 -17.00
C ASP A 66 -0.50 3.92 -15.86
N VAL A 67 -0.02 5.15 -15.81
CA VAL A 67 -0.25 6.08 -14.70
C VAL A 67 -0.96 7.30 -15.23
N ASP A 68 -2.24 7.41 -14.92
CA ASP A 68 -3.06 8.60 -15.11
C ASP A 68 -3.51 9.10 -13.73
N VAL A 69 -2.81 10.10 -13.20
CA VAL A 69 -3.12 10.67 -11.88
C VAL A 69 -4.34 11.59 -11.92
N GLU A 70 -4.67 12.16 -13.09
CA GLU A 70 -5.82 13.05 -13.26
C GLU A 70 -7.12 12.25 -13.24
N LEU A 71 -7.18 11.16 -14.02
CA LEU A 71 -8.31 10.22 -14.02
C LEU A 71 -8.26 9.22 -12.86
N ARG A 72 -7.22 9.29 -12.01
CA ARG A 72 -6.94 8.34 -10.91
C ARG A 72 -6.94 6.89 -11.37
N MET A 73 -6.50 6.67 -12.60
CA MET A 73 -6.46 5.36 -13.21
C MET A 73 -5.00 4.92 -13.28
N ILE A 74 -4.64 4.00 -12.40
CA ILE A 74 -3.34 3.33 -12.45
C ILE A 74 -3.58 1.87 -12.83
N THR A 75 -2.97 1.40 -13.90
CA THR A 75 -2.98 -0.02 -14.27
C THR A 75 -1.61 -0.64 -14.07
N VAL A 76 -1.62 -1.93 -13.75
CA VAL A 76 -0.42 -2.76 -13.79
C VAL A 76 -0.61 -3.85 -14.83
N GLU A 77 0.35 -3.93 -15.73
CA GLU A 77 0.31 -4.82 -16.88
C GLU A 77 1.67 -5.51 -17.02
N MET A 78 1.72 -6.51 -17.90
CA MET A 78 2.98 -7.13 -18.29
C MET A 78 3.15 -7.17 -19.80
N ARG A 79 4.36 -6.90 -20.26
CA ARG A 79 4.79 -7.20 -21.62
C ARG A 79 5.33 -8.62 -21.68
N SER A 80 4.87 -9.37 -22.67
CA SER A 80 5.34 -10.72 -22.98
C SER A 80 5.77 -10.78 -24.45
N PRO A 81 6.91 -11.41 -24.79
CA PRO A 81 7.31 -11.58 -26.19
C PRO A 81 6.35 -12.50 -26.98
N ALA A 82 5.46 -13.21 -26.29
CA ALA A 82 4.45 -14.06 -26.91
C ALA A 82 3.21 -13.29 -27.41
N HIS A 83 3.02 -12.06 -26.93
CA HIS A 83 1.84 -11.24 -27.23
C HIS A 83 2.26 -9.86 -27.77
N PRO A 84 1.61 -9.34 -28.83
CA PRO A 84 1.91 -8.02 -29.34
C PRO A 84 1.47 -6.89 -28.39
N ASP A 85 0.38 -7.14 -27.66
CA ASP A 85 -0.21 -6.23 -26.68
C ASP A 85 0.22 -6.62 -25.26
N THR A 86 0.13 -5.67 -24.33
CA THR A 86 0.35 -5.92 -22.91
C THR A 86 -0.81 -6.74 -22.32
N LEU A 87 -0.51 -7.52 -21.28
CA LEU A 87 -1.51 -8.29 -20.54
C LEU A 87 -1.81 -7.57 -19.23
N GLN A 88 -3.05 -7.14 -19.04
CA GLN A 88 -3.47 -6.50 -17.80
C GLN A 88 -3.40 -7.48 -16.63
N LEU A 89 -2.77 -7.06 -15.54
CA LEU A 89 -2.68 -7.83 -14.30
C LEU A 89 -3.68 -7.31 -13.27
N GLY A 90 -3.79 -6.00 -13.11
CA GLY A 90 -4.70 -5.33 -12.18
C GLY A 90 -4.83 -3.85 -12.50
N TRP A 91 -5.73 -3.17 -11.80
CA TRP A 91 -5.97 -1.73 -11.96
C TRP A 91 -6.53 -1.13 -10.68
N ASP A 92 -6.40 0.18 -10.56
CA ASP A 92 -6.92 0.99 -9.48
C ASP A 92 -7.51 2.26 -10.12
N ASP A 93 -8.84 2.41 -10.04
CA ASP A 93 -9.64 3.44 -10.72
C ASP A 93 -10.67 4.09 -9.79
N ASP A 94 -10.51 3.94 -8.47
CA ASP A 94 -11.46 4.37 -7.41
C ASP A 94 -12.91 3.83 -7.53
N ALA A 95 -13.26 3.07 -8.57
CA ALA A 95 -14.63 2.65 -8.85
C ALA A 95 -14.81 1.11 -8.85
N HIS A 96 -13.92 0.39 -9.52
CA HIS A 96 -13.91 -1.06 -9.64
C HIS A 96 -12.49 -1.60 -9.53
N TRP A 97 -11.76 -1.27 -8.47
CA TRP A 97 -10.35 -1.60 -8.35
C TRP A 97 -10.09 -3.12 -8.23
N HIS A 98 -8.97 -3.58 -8.79
CA HIS A 98 -8.38 -4.90 -8.55
C HIS A 98 -6.87 -4.76 -8.26
N PRO A 99 -6.48 -4.09 -7.17
CA PRO A 99 -5.08 -3.77 -6.94
C PRO A 99 -4.30 -4.97 -6.40
N HIS A 100 -4.94 -5.97 -5.79
CA HIS A 100 -4.26 -6.99 -4.99
C HIS A 100 -3.72 -8.16 -5.81
N VAL A 101 -2.78 -7.93 -6.72
CA VAL A 101 -2.37 -8.92 -7.73
C VAL A 101 -0.92 -9.40 -7.57
N LEU A 102 -0.08 -8.64 -6.86
CA LEU A 102 1.33 -8.96 -6.65
C LEU A 102 1.62 -9.46 -5.24
N ARG A 103 2.50 -10.46 -5.14
CA ARG A 103 3.21 -10.78 -3.89
C ARG A 103 4.42 -9.87 -3.74
N TRP A 104 4.85 -9.60 -2.51
CA TRP A 104 6.01 -8.76 -2.28
C TRP A 104 7.29 -9.35 -2.91
N ASP A 105 7.58 -10.64 -2.68
CA ASP A 105 8.73 -11.34 -3.27
C ASP A 105 8.84 -11.20 -4.79
N GLU A 106 7.68 -11.20 -5.45
CA GLU A 106 7.60 -11.13 -6.91
C GLU A 106 7.93 -9.71 -7.37
N LEU A 107 7.38 -8.69 -6.70
CA LEU A 107 7.71 -7.30 -6.97
C LEU A 107 9.19 -7.00 -6.70
N ASP A 108 9.75 -7.45 -5.57
CA ASP A 108 11.17 -7.25 -5.26
C ASP A 108 12.08 -7.94 -6.28
N LEU A 109 11.70 -9.13 -6.78
CA LEU A 109 12.44 -9.81 -7.86
C LEU A 109 12.47 -8.94 -9.12
N ILE A 110 11.29 -8.48 -9.54
CA ILE A 110 11.10 -7.67 -10.74
C ILE A 110 11.86 -6.37 -10.63
N ALA A 111 11.75 -5.69 -9.49
CA ALA A 111 12.42 -4.43 -9.23
C ALA A 111 13.94 -4.55 -9.28
N ARG A 112 14.51 -5.62 -8.71
CA ARG A 112 15.96 -5.88 -8.79
C ARG A 112 16.40 -6.16 -10.22
N ALA A 113 15.65 -6.97 -10.97
CA ALA A 113 15.96 -7.26 -12.36
C ALA A 113 15.89 -5.99 -13.23
N ALA A 114 14.89 -5.14 -13.00
CA ALA A 114 14.73 -3.86 -13.66
C ALA A 114 15.89 -2.88 -13.34
N ALA A 115 16.28 -2.76 -12.07
CA ALA A 115 17.38 -1.90 -11.66
C ALA A 115 18.74 -2.33 -12.26
N VAL A 116 18.91 -3.62 -12.56
CA VAL A 116 20.09 -4.14 -13.26
C VAL A 116 20.07 -3.80 -14.76
N HIS A 117 18.89 -3.77 -15.39
CA HIS A 117 18.74 -3.37 -16.80
C HIS A 117 18.78 -1.86 -17.02
N ASP A 118 18.37 -1.08 -16.01
CA ASP A 118 18.34 0.36 -16.04
C ASP A 118 19.30 0.97 -15.01
N PRO A 119 20.52 1.33 -15.43
CA PRO A 119 21.50 1.98 -14.56
C PRO A 119 21.03 3.31 -13.97
N THR A 120 19.99 3.95 -14.52
CA THR A 120 19.46 5.21 -14.00
C THR A 120 18.67 5.03 -12.70
N LEU A 121 18.09 3.84 -12.47
CA LEU A 121 17.37 3.52 -11.23
C LEU A 121 18.32 3.35 -10.04
N ARG A 122 19.56 2.88 -10.27
CA ARG A 122 20.61 2.55 -9.27
C ARG A 122 20.25 1.48 -8.23
N HIS A 123 18.99 1.37 -7.83
CA HIS A 123 18.46 0.43 -6.85
C HIS A 123 17.00 0.07 -7.18
N PRO A 124 16.46 -1.03 -6.61
CA PRO A 124 15.08 -1.46 -6.89
C PRO A 124 13.99 -0.53 -6.34
N GLY A 125 14.36 0.46 -5.51
CA GLY A 125 13.43 1.29 -4.73
C GLY A 125 12.34 2.00 -5.56
N PRO A 126 12.66 2.73 -6.64
CA PRO A 126 11.64 3.45 -7.41
C PRO A 126 10.57 2.53 -8.02
N VAL A 127 10.98 1.34 -8.51
CA VAL A 127 10.05 0.35 -9.05
C VAL A 127 9.12 -0.16 -7.96
N VAL A 128 9.68 -0.46 -6.78
CA VAL A 128 8.92 -0.88 -5.61
C VAL A 128 7.95 0.22 -5.16
N ALA A 129 8.40 1.48 -5.06
CA ALA A 129 7.57 2.60 -4.63
C ALA A 129 6.34 2.79 -5.53
N LEU A 130 6.52 2.73 -6.85
CA LEU A 130 5.42 2.86 -7.81
C LEU A 130 4.50 1.63 -7.79
N ALA A 131 5.04 0.43 -8.02
CA ALA A 131 4.23 -0.77 -8.23
C ALA A 131 3.72 -1.43 -6.93
N SER A 132 4.21 -1.02 -5.75
CA SER A 132 3.75 -1.54 -4.45
C SER A 132 2.27 -1.33 -4.20
N ARG A 133 1.64 -0.34 -4.83
CA ARG A 133 0.18 -0.14 -4.82
C ARG A 133 -0.59 -1.41 -5.24
N PHE A 134 0.03 -2.27 -6.03
CA PHE A 134 -0.55 -3.52 -6.51
C PHE A 134 -0.17 -4.76 -5.68
N VAL A 135 0.50 -4.56 -4.54
CA VAL A 135 0.87 -5.63 -3.62
C VAL A 135 -0.23 -5.84 -2.59
N VAL A 136 -0.40 -7.09 -2.15
CA VAL A 136 -1.07 -7.38 -0.88
C VAL A 136 -0.17 -8.22 0.00
N LEU A 137 0.13 -7.72 1.20
CA LEU A 137 0.86 -8.46 2.21
C LEU A 137 -0.12 -9.35 2.96
N ALA A 138 0.13 -10.65 2.90
CA ALA A 138 -0.75 -11.64 3.52
C ALA A 138 0.04 -12.89 3.89
N PRO A 139 -0.31 -13.59 4.97
CA PRO A 139 0.33 -14.86 5.28
C PRO A 139 0.20 -15.83 4.10
N ALA A 140 1.31 -16.45 3.72
CA ALA A 140 1.30 -17.58 2.81
C ALA A 140 0.91 -18.84 3.58
N GLU A 141 -0.09 -19.56 3.09
CA GLU A 141 -0.40 -20.87 3.66
C GLU A 141 0.73 -21.86 3.37
N PRO A 142 1.14 -22.67 4.36
CA PRO A 142 2.12 -23.72 4.14
C PRO A 142 1.55 -24.72 3.11
N PRO A 143 2.41 -25.31 2.27
CA PRO A 143 1.97 -26.26 1.24
C PRO A 143 1.13 -27.38 1.88
N THR A 144 -0.12 -27.50 1.44
CA THR A 144 -1.07 -28.54 1.89
C THR A 144 -0.50 -29.93 1.61
N GLY A 145 0.10 -30.50 2.64
CA GLY A 145 0.80 -31.80 2.63
C GLY A 145 1.36 -32.15 4.00
N GLU A 146 1.72 -31.12 4.79
CA GLU A 146 2.05 -31.25 6.21
C GLU A 146 0.88 -30.79 7.08
N ARG A 147 -0.24 -31.52 7.03
CA ARG A 147 -1.18 -31.47 8.16
C ARG A 147 -0.53 -32.25 9.31
N THR A 148 0.37 -31.59 10.03
CA THR A 148 0.82 -32.04 11.34
C THR A 148 -0.45 -32.22 12.16
N ARG A 149 -0.73 -33.47 12.49
CA ARG A 149 -1.87 -33.91 13.27
C ARG A 149 -2.01 -32.99 14.48
N ALA A 150 -3.17 -32.34 14.62
CA ALA A 150 -3.53 -31.38 15.65
C ALA A 150 -2.83 -31.68 17.00
N GLU A 151 -1.79 -30.92 17.32
CA GLU A 151 -1.34 -30.81 18.70
C GLU A 151 -2.24 -29.78 19.40
N PRO A 152 -2.76 -30.10 20.59
CA PRO A 152 -3.65 -29.21 21.31
C PRO A 152 -2.90 -27.93 21.68
N GLU A 153 -3.55 -26.79 21.39
CA GLU A 153 -3.17 -25.44 21.81
C GLU A 153 -2.77 -25.46 23.29
N THR A 154 -1.46 -25.45 23.54
CA THR A 154 -0.92 -25.18 24.86
C THR A 154 -0.13 -23.89 24.76
N ALA A 155 -0.81 -22.79 25.10
CA ALA A 155 -0.22 -21.48 25.27
C ALA A 155 0.82 -21.51 26.41
N ALA A 156 2.12 -21.40 26.07
CA ALA A 156 3.12 -20.65 26.85
C ALA A 156 4.53 -20.80 26.26
N ARG A 157 5.11 -19.65 25.86
CA ARG A 157 6.55 -19.31 25.89
C ARG A 157 7.56 -20.28 25.27
N ALA A 158 8.03 -19.91 24.08
CA ALA A 158 9.46 -19.95 23.75
C ALA A 158 9.79 -18.77 22.81
N ALA A 159 10.38 -17.72 23.37
CA ALA A 159 11.28 -16.83 22.63
C ALA A 159 12.59 -17.60 22.37
N ASP A 160 13.27 -17.33 21.26
CA ASP A 160 14.55 -17.93 20.81
C ASP A 160 14.52 -19.19 19.93
N GLY A 161 13.55 -19.33 19.03
CA GLY A 161 13.71 -20.14 17.82
C GLY A 161 14.21 -19.29 16.64
N PRO A 162 15.18 -19.75 15.82
CA PRO A 162 15.55 -19.02 14.61
C PRO A 162 14.32 -18.95 13.67
N PRO A 163 14.05 -17.81 13.01
CA PRO A 163 12.89 -17.69 12.13
C PRO A 163 13.03 -18.69 10.98
N SER A 164 12.17 -19.69 11.00
CA SER A 164 12.01 -20.68 9.94
C SER A 164 11.50 -19.99 8.68
N GLY A 165 12.42 -19.65 7.79
CA GLY A 165 12.37 -19.72 6.32
C GLY A 165 11.05 -19.46 5.57
N ALA A 166 11.16 -18.53 4.61
CA ALA A 166 10.45 -18.50 3.32
C ALA A 166 9.00 -17.99 3.29
N GLY A 167 8.67 -16.99 4.12
CA GLY A 167 7.50 -16.15 3.91
C GLY A 167 7.90 -14.79 3.32
N GLY A 168 7.57 -14.56 2.05
CA GLY A 168 8.01 -13.43 1.23
C GLY A 168 7.58 -12.01 1.58
N ASP A 169 6.81 -11.86 2.64
CA ASP A 169 6.21 -10.58 3.03
C ASP A 169 6.89 -10.04 4.31
N GLU A 170 8.22 -10.22 4.40
CA GLU A 170 9.00 -9.80 5.55
C GLU A 170 9.30 -8.29 5.47
N LEU A 171 8.56 -7.51 6.27
CA LEU A 171 8.66 -6.04 6.33
C LEU A 171 10.08 -5.49 6.53
N ASP A 172 10.97 -6.28 7.12
CA ASP A 172 12.38 -5.93 7.34
C ASP A 172 13.16 -5.79 6.02
N ALA A 173 12.77 -6.53 4.98
CA ALA A 173 13.28 -6.40 3.63
C ALA A 173 12.72 -5.16 2.91
N ILE A 174 11.43 -4.89 3.18
CA ILE A 174 10.59 -3.92 2.47
C ILE A 174 10.97 -2.49 2.84
N THR A 175 11.01 -2.23 4.15
CA THR A 175 10.98 -0.88 4.70
C THR A 175 12.21 -0.07 4.27
N PRO A 176 13.44 -0.59 4.36
CA PRO A 176 14.62 0.20 3.98
C PRO A 176 14.72 0.47 2.47
N LEU A 177 14.16 -0.40 1.62
CA LEU A 177 14.11 -0.16 0.17
C LEU A 177 13.12 0.96 -0.17
N LEU A 178 11.96 0.98 0.49
CA LEU A 178 10.98 2.05 0.36
C LEU A 178 11.50 3.38 0.90
N ASP A 179 12.12 3.37 2.09
CA ASP A 179 12.72 4.57 2.68
C ASP A 179 13.85 5.12 1.78
N ALA A 180 14.64 4.24 1.15
CA ALA A 180 15.64 4.65 0.17
C ALA A 180 15.00 5.21 -1.12
N ALA A 181 13.86 4.67 -1.55
CA ALA A 181 13.13 5.13 -2.74
C ALA A 181 12.53 6.52 -2.55
N PHE A 182 11.86 6.74 -1.41
CA PHE A 182 11.24 8.01 -1.09
C PHE A 182 12.27 9.04 -0.63
N GLY A 183 13.34 8.62 0.05
CA GLY A 183 14.29 9.57 0.64
C GLY A 183 13.63 10.50 1.66
N PRO A 184 14.36 11.53 2.14
CA PRO A 184 13.78 12.51 3.04
C PRO A 184 12.77 13.42 2.31
N PRO A 185 11.71 13.89 3.00
CA PRO A 185 10.78 14.84 2.42
C PRO A 185 11.48 16.13 1.99
N PRO A 186 11.13 16.71 0.82
CA PRO A 186 11.58 18.04 0.43
C PRO A 186 11.17 19.10 1.46
N PRO A 187 11.97 20.16 1.67
CA PRO A 187 11.59 21.25 2.57
C PRO A 187 10.28 21.90 2.15
N GLY A 188 9.31 21.95 3.06
CA GLY A 188 8.00 22.56 2.81
C GLY A 188 7.00 21.67 2.08
N ALA A 189 7.30 20.39 1.88
CA ALA A 189 6.32 19.43 1.38
C ALA A 189 5.22 19.20 2.43
N ASP A 190 3.96 19.47 2.06
CA ASP A 190 2.79 19.20 2.91
C ASP A 190 2.50 17.70 3.02
N TYR A 191 2.88 16.94 1.99
CA TYR A 191 2.82 15.48 1.97
C TYR A 191 4.12 14.89 1.43
N TRP A 192 4.53 13.77 2.01
CA TRP A 192 5.58 12.91 1.45
C TRP A 192 5.28 11.45 1.79
N PRO A 193 5.42 10.52 0.84
CA PRO A 193 5.19 9.11 1.12
C PRO A 193 6.20 8.58 2.14
N SER A 194 5.77 7.56 2.87
CA SER A 194 6.61 6.83 3.81
C SER A 194 6.37 5.35 3.67
N ALA A 195 7.38 4.53 3.99
CA ALA A 195 7.23 3.08 4.00
C ALA A 195 6.06 2.64 4.89
N ARG A 196 5.86 3.30 6.04
CA ARG A 196 4.72 3.04 6.93
C ARG A 196 3.38 3.29 6.26
N GLY A 197 3.19 4.46 5.66
CA GLY A 197 1.92 4.82 5.01
C GLY A 197 1.57 3.85 3.87
N LEU A 198 2.58 3.46 3.08
CA LEU A 198 2.41 2.47 2.02
C LEU A 198 2.10 1.07 2.57
N VAL A 199 2.87 0.58 3.54
CA VAL A 199 2.64 -0.74 4.16
C VAL A 199 1.24 -0.82 4.75
N HIS A 200 0.76 0.23 5.43
CA HIS A 200 -0.59 0.25 5.99
C HIS A 200 -1.69 0.04 4.93
N ARG A 201 -1.46 0.51 3.70
CA ARG A 201 -2.42 0.36 2.60
C ARG A 201 -2.48 -1.06 2.08
N ILE A 202 -1.35 -1.75 2.03
CA ILE A 202 -1.22 -3.07 1.40
C ILE A 202 -1.24 -4.22 2.40
N ASP A 203 -1.21 -3.93 3.71
CA ASP A 203 -1.16 -4.93 4.77
C ASP A 203 -2.53 -5.52 5.09
N ALA A 204 -2.77 -6.72 4.58
CA ALA A 204 -3.98 -7.49 4.82
C ALA A 204 -3.73 -8.71 5.71
N ARG A 205 -2.58 -8.78 6.41
CA ARG A 205 -2.16 -9.96 7.18
C ARG A 205 -3.14 -10.32 8.30
N HIS A 206 -3.98 -9.38 8.72
CA HIS A 206 -4.94 -9.55 9.82
C HIS A 206 -6.40 -9.65 9.35
N ASP A 207 -6.65 -9.58 8.05
CA ASP A 207 -7.99 -9.46 7.46
C ASP A 207 -8.49 -10.75 6.80
N GLY A 208 -7.91 -11.88 7.20
CA GLY A 208 -8.27 -13.18 6.63
C GLY A 208 -7.83 -13.38 5.18
N VAL A 209 -7.08 -12.43 4.60
CA VAL A 209 -6.45 -12.56 3.28
C VAL A 209 -5.28 -13.54 3.39
N ARG A 210 -5.17 -14.45 2.41
CA ARG A 210 -4.12 -15.47 2.37
C ARG A 210 -3.65 -15.76 0.96
N TRP A 211 -2.34 -15.92 0.83
CA TRP A 211 -1.74 -16.47 -0.38
C TRP A 211 -1.76 -18.00 -0.30
N ARG A 212 -2.23 -18.65 -1.36
CA ARG A 212 -2.27 -20.11 -1.51
C ARG A 212 -1.55 -20.54 -2.78
N ARG A 213 -0.83 -21.66 -2.68
CA ARG A 213 -0.23 -22.29 -3.85
C ARG A 213 -1.17 -23.34 -4.44
N THR A 214 -1.48 -23.21 -5.72
CA THR A 214 -2.33 -24.16 -6.46
C THR A 214 -1.55 -25.43 -6.80
N GLY A 215 -2.26 -26.45 -7.29
CA GLY A 215 -1.64 -27.70 -7.76
C GLY A 215 -0.69 -27.53 -8.96
N THR A 216 -0.81 -26.44 -9.72
CA THR A 216 0.12 -26.08 -10.80
C THR A 216 1.35 -25.32 -10.31
N GLY A 217 1.41 -25.00 -9.01
CA GLY A 217 2.50 -24.25 -8.40
C GLY A 217 2.32 -22.73 -8.43
N ASP A 218 1.19 -22.24 -8.92
CA ASP A 218 0.85 -20.81 -8.99
C ASP A 218 0.37 -20.29 -7.64
N TRP A 219 0.62 -19.01 -7.36
CA TRP A 219 0.08 -18.34 -6.19
C TRP A 219 -1.23 -17.66 -6.53
N THR A 220 -2.28 -17.97 -5.78
CA THR A 220 -3.58 -17.28 -5.80
C THR A 220 -3.79 -16.61 -4.46
N VAL A 221 -4.53 -15.51 -4.43
CA VAL A 221 -4.96 -14.85 -3.19
C VAL A 221 -6.45 -15.05 -2.99
N GLU A 222 -6.84 -15.33 -1.75
CA GLU A 222 -8.25 -15.43 -1.36
C GLU A 222 -8.45 -14.78 0.01
N GLN A 223 -9.70 -14.43 0.29
CA GLN A 223 -10.14 -13.93 1.57
C GLN A 223 -11.31 -14.78 2.03
N GLY A 224 -11.25 -15.26 3.28
CA GLY A 224 -12.35 -16.03 3.85
C GLY A 224 -13.61 -15.17 4.02
N GLU A 225 -14.78 -15.80 3.92
CA GLU A 225 -16.05 -15.16 4.30
C GLU A 225 -16.03 -14.89 5.81
N GLY A 226 -15.86 -13.62 6.18
CA GLY A 226 -15.88 -13.16 7.56
C GLY A 226 -16.59 -11.81 7.64
N ASP A 227 -17.50 -11.68 8.61
CA ASP A 227 -18.13 -10.40 8.89
C ASP A 227 -17.08 -9.42 9.49
N GLY A 228 -17.04 -8.19 8.98
CA GLY A 228 -16.27 -7.09 9.58
C GLY A 228 -14.76 -7.15 9.37
N VAL A 229 -14.30 -7.47 8.16
CA VAL A 229 -12.90 -7.26 7.75
C VAL A 229 -12.66 -5.77 7.47
N ASP A 230 -11.51 -5.26 7.91
CA ASP A 230 -11.11 -3.85 7.70
C ASP A 230 -10.50 -3.65 6.30
N PHE A 231 -10.11 -4.75 5.66
CA PHE A 231 -9.55 -4.82 4.32
C PHE A 231 -10.43 -5.70 3.42
N ALA A 232 -10.80 -5.22 2.23
CA ALA A 232 -11.55 -6.01 1.25
C ALA A 232 -10.64 -6.43 0.08
N LEU A 233 -10.57 -7.74 -0.17
CA LEU A 233 -9.73 -8.28 -1.23
C LEU A 233 -10.41 -8.17 -2.59
N TYR A 234 -9.77 -7.39 -3.47
CA TYR A 234 -10.07 -7.33 -4.90
C TYR A 234 -8.87 -7.74 -5.74
N SER A 235 -8.95 -8.90 -6.40
CA SER A 235 -7.85 -9.48 -7.14
C SER A 235 -8.32 -10.23 -8.37
N THR A 236 -7.59 -10.10 -9.48
CA THR A 236 -7.71 -10.98 -10.66
C THR A 236 -7.05 -12.34 -10.42
N ARG A 237 -6.24 -12.46 -9.36
CA ARG A 237 -5.44 -13.64 -9.00
C ARG A 237 -6.15 -14.59 -8.05
N GLY A 238 -7.48 -14.48 -7.97
CA GLY A 238 -8.33 -15.41 -7.22
C GLY A 238 -8.50 -16.76 -7.94
N PRO A 239 -9.05 -17.77 -7.25
CA PRO A 239 -9.44 -19.03 -7.87
C PRO A 239 -10.41 -18.80 -9.04
N GLY A 240 -9.98 -19.13 -10.26
CA GLY A 240 -10.79 -18.95 -11.47
C GLY A 240 -10.81 -17.51 -12.03
N GLY A 241 -9.95 -16.62 -11.55
CA GLY A 241 -9.74 -15.31 -12.16
C GLY A 241 -8.92 -15.36 -13.45
N ASP A 242 -8.89 -14.25 -14.17
CA ASP A 242 -8.29 -14.12 -15.51
C ASP A 242 -6.77 -13.83 -15.50
N PHE A 243 -6.11 -13.95 -14.34
CA PHE A 243 -4.67 -13.65 -14.22
C PHE A 243 -3.81 -14.54 -15.14
N PRO A 244 -2.85 -13.97 -15.91
CA PRO A 244 -2.10 -14.71 -16.92
C PRO A 244 -0.93 -15.51 -16.32
N PHE A 245 -1.24 -16.56 -15.54
CA PHE A 245 -0.25 -17.33 -14.77
C PHE A 245 0.93 -17.87 -15.59
N ALA A 246 0.69 -18.32 -16.82
CA ALA A 246 1.74 -18.88 -17.67
C ALA A 246 2.78 -17.81 -18.05
N ASP A 247 2.33 -16.66 -18.55
CA ASP A 247 3.18 -15.53 -18.89
C ASP A 247 3.86 -14.95 -17.64
N TRP A 248 3.12 -14.84 -16.52
CA TRP A 248 3.68 -14.36 -15.26
C TRP A 248 4.86 -15.21 -14.77
N ARG A 249 4.72 -16.55 -14.79
CA ARG A 249 5.85 -17.45 -14.46
C ARG A 249 7.05 -17.24 -15.38
N ALA A 250 6.80 -17.02 -16.67
CA ALA A 250 7.87 -16.78 -17.63
C ALA A 250 8.58 -15.44 -17.38
N LEU A 251 7.85 -14.40 -17.00
CA LEU A 251 8.39 -13.11 -16.59
C LEU A 251 9.28 -13.26 -15.34
N LEU A 252 8.81 -13.95 -14.30
CA LEU A 252 9.60 -14.18 -13.08
C LEU A 252 10.87 -14.99 -13.38
N ALA A 253 10.79 -16.02 -14.23
CA ALA A 253 11.96 -16.78 -14.66
C ALA A 253 12.97 -15.92 -15.46
N ALA A 254 12.47 -15.00 -16.30
CA ALA A 254 13.32 -14.03 -17.00
C ALA A 254 14.03 -13.07 -16.03
N ALA A 255 13.32 -12.60 -15.00
CA ALA A 255 13.90 -11.75 -13.96
C ALA A 255 15.02 -12.47 -13.19
N GLU A 256 14.80 -13.74 -12.79
CA GLU A 256 15.83 -14.56 -12.16
C GLU A 256 17.05 -14.77 -13.07
N ALA A 257 16.82 -15.08 -14.34
CA ALA A 257 17.89 -15.27 -15.32
C ALA A 257 18.71 -13.99 -15.54
N THR A 258 18.05 -12.81 -15.56
CA THR A 258 18.72 -11.51 -15.64
C THR A 258 19.66 -11.30 -14.47
N LEU A 259 19.18 -11.51 -13.23
CA LEU A 259 19.98 -11.33 -12.03
C LEU A 259 21.16 -12.32 -11.96
N ALA A 260 21.01 -13.51 -12.53
CA ALA A 260 22.08 -14.51 -12.56
C ALA A 260 23.17 -14.21 -13.61
N THR A 261 22.87 -13.45 -14.66
CA THR A 261 23.76 -13.30 -15.83
C THR A 261 24.30 -11.89 -16.03
N THR A 262 23.64 -10.87 -15.48
CA THR A 262 23.99 -9.48 -15.73
C THR A 262 24.93 -8.95 -14.65
N ALA A 263 25.84 -8.05 -15.04
CA ALA A 263 26.71 -7.39 -14.09
C ALA A 263 25.88 -6.49 -13.16
N LEU A 264 26.06 -6.66 -11.86
CA LEU A 264 25.40 -5.81 -10.85
C LEU A 264 26.06 -4.43 -10.80
N PRO A 265 25.29 -3.37 -10.52
CA PRO A 265 25.83 -2.02 -10.41
C PRO A 265 26.81 -1.88 -9.23
N GLU A 266 27.68 -0.89 -9.31
CA GLU A 266 28.52 -0.49 -8.17
C GLU A 266 27.66 0.26 -7.14
N PRO A 267 27.56 -0.22 -5.89
CA PRO A 267 26.66 0.37 -4.91
C PRO A 267 27.15 1.74 -4.43
N ALA A 268 26.26 2.72 -4.39
CA ALA A 268 26.52 4.08 -3.90
C ALA A 268 26.02 4.33 -2.46
N SER A 269 25.20 3.42 -1.93
CA SER A 269 24.58 3.54 -0.61
C SER A 269 24.64 2.23 0.19
N PRO A 270 24.52 2.28 1.53
CA PRO A 270 24.41 1.08 2.37
C PRO A 270 23.29 0.11 1.98
N ALA A 271 22.16 0.63 1.50
CA ALA A 271 21.02 -0.18 1.03
C ALA A 271 21.35 -0.83 -0.32
N GLU A 272 22.02 -0.10 -1.21
CA GLU A 272 22.54 -0.64 -2.46
C GLU A 272 23.53 -1.77 -2.26
N GLU A 273 24.49 -1.58 -1.37
CA GLU A 273 25.49 -2.58 -1.03
C GLU A 273 24.83 -3.87 -0.52
N ALA A 274 23.80 -3.74 0.33
CA ALA A 274 23.07 -4.87 0.87
C ALA A 274 22.33 -5.67 -0.21
N TRP A 275 21.52 -5.04 -1.08
CA TRP A 275 20.79 -5.78 -2.11
C TRP A 275 21.71 -6.38 -3.16
N VAL A 276 22.77 -5.66 -3.56
CA VAL A 276 23.78 -6.14 -4.50
C VAL A 276 24.49 -7.37 -3.94
N GLU A 277 24.89 -7.35 -2.67
CA GLU A 277 25.55 -8.48 -2.03
C GLU A 277 24.60 -9.66 -1.85
N GLU A 278 23.33 -9.43 -1.48
CA GLU A 278 22.32 -10.49 -1.43
C GLU A 278 22.17 -11.20 -2.78
N THR A 279 22.02 -10.42 -3.86
CA THR A 279 21.90 -10.95 -5.21
C THR A 279 23.17 -11.71 -5.63
N ARG A 280 24.37 -11.18 -5.34
CA ARG A 280 25.65 -11.82 -5.68
C ARG A 280 25.85 -13.16 -4.96
N THR A 281 25.47 -13.22 -3.69
CA THR A 281 25.71 -14.37 -2.81
C THR A 281 24.58 -15.40 -2.81
N GLY A 282 23.42 -15.05 -3.39
CA GLY A 282 22.20 -15.84 -3.26
C GLY A 282 21.64 -15.82 -1.83
N THR A 283 22.04 -14.86 -0.99
CA THR A 283 21.45 -14.67 0.34
C THR A 283 19.96 -14.35 0.18
N PRO A 284 19.06 -14.90 1.02
CA PRO A 284 17.65 -14.56 0.98
C PRO A 284 17.45 -13.03 1.03
N ARG A 285 16.57 -12.54 0.17
CA ARG A 285 16.38 -11.11 -0.03
C ARG A 285 15.90 -10.45 1.25
N GLY A 286 16.47 -9.28 1.56
CA GLY A 286 16.19 -8.55 2.79
C GLY A 286 17.00 -8.97 4.01
N THR A 287 17.74 -10.09 3.97
CA THR A 287 18.54 -10.55 5.11
C THR A 287 19.63 -9.54 5.47
N LEU A 288 20.43 -9.09 4.50
CA LEU A 288 21.52 -8.16 4.76
C LEU A 288 21.00 -6.75 5.03
N ILE A 289 19.87 -6.41 4.41
CA ILE A 289 19.14 -5.18 4.73
C ILE A 289 18.71 -5.19 6.20
N ALA A 290 18.04 -6.25 6.67
CA ALA A 290 17.60 -6.38 8.05
C ALA A 290 18.78 -6.40 9.05
N VAL A 291 19.88 -7.07 8.72
CA VAL A 291 21.09 -7.06 9.56
C VAL A 291 21.67 -5.65 9.69
N ARG A 292 21.65 -4.85 8.63
CA ARG A 292 22.28 -3.54 8.59
C ARG A 292 21.43 -2.43 9.18
N PHE A 293 20.13 -2.44 8.89
CA PHE A 293 19.18 -1.40 9.29
C PHE A 293 18.37 -1.80 10.54
N GLY A 294 18.51 -3.03 11.00
CA GLY A 294 17.69 -3.60 12.06
C GLY A 294 16.36 -4.15 11.53
N PRO A 295 15.57 -4.81 12.40
CA PRO A 295 14.22 -5.20 12.04
C PRO A 295 13.39 -3.96 11.69
N SER A 296 12.47 -4.10 10.74
CA SER A 296 11.54 -3.02 10.41
C SER A 296 10.75 -2.67 11.66
N PRO A 297 10.59 -1.37 11.98
CA PRO A 297 9.67 -0.95 13.03
C PRO A 297 8.23 -1.36 12.72
N LEU A 298 7.94 -1.77 11.49
CA LEU A 298 6.63 -2.21 11.03
C LEU A 298 6.40 -3.71 11.20
N ARG A 299 7.43 -4.51 11.55
CA ARG A 299 7.34 -5.98 11.55
C ARG A 299 6.15 -6.52 12.36
N GLY A 300 5.90 -5.93 13.52
CA GLY A 300 4.79 -6.26 14.41
C GLY A 300 3.68 -5.22 14.40
N THR A 301 3.59 -4.36 13.37
CA THR A 301 2.52 -3.37 13.34
C THR A 301 1.18 -4.03 13.22
N HIS A 302 0.24 -3.54 14.02
CA HIS A 302 -1.16 -3.94 13.95
C HIS A 302 -2.00 -2.74 13.57
N ARG A 303 -2.90 -2.93 12.61
CA ARG A 303 -3.93 -1.97 12.27
C ARG A 303 -5.21 -2.30 13.02
N TYR A 304 -5.84 -1.28 13.54
CA TYR A 304 -7.16 -1.35 14.14
C TYR A 304 -8.05 -0.33 13.42
N ALA A 305 -9.05 -0.77 12.66
CA ALA A 305 -10.07 0.15 12.19
C ALA A 305 -11.14 0.34 13.27
N LEU A 306 -11.41 1.60 13.54
CA LEU A 306 -12.43 2.06 14.47
C LEU A 306 -13.41 2.94 13.69
N ARG A 307 -14.67 2.92 14.08
CA ARG A 307 -15.68 3.84 13.57
C ARG A 307 -16.14 4.77 14.67
N LEU A 308 -16.15 6.06 14.41
CA LEU A 308 -16.67 7.08 15.33
C LEU A 308 -17.95 7.66 14.75
N SER A 309 -19.06 7.56 15.48
CA SER A 309 -20.33 8.21 15.15
C SER A 309 -20.46 9.51 15.95
N LEU A 310 -20.04 10.63 15.37
CA LEU A 310 -20.05 11.95 15.99
C LEU A 310 -21.44 12.59 15.87
N HIS A 311 -22.04 12.90 17.02
CA HIS A 311 -23.34 13.56 17.05
C HIS A 311 -23.18 15.07 17.15
N VAL A 312 -23.63 15.78 16.11
CA VAL A 312 -23.43 17.22 15.95
C VAL A 312 -24.78 17.94 16.16
N ARG A 313 -25.12 18.23 17.42
CA ARG A 313 -26.36 18.98 17.73
C ARG A 313 -26.14 20.49 17.59
N GLY A 314 -26.79 21.09 16.59
CA GLY A 314 -26.86 22.55 16.43
C GLY A 314 -25.52 23.24 16.13
N ARG A 315 -24.48 22.49 15.76
CA ARG A 315 -23.21 23.05 15.28
C ARG A 315 -23.20 23.14 13.77
N ARG A 316 -22.34 24.00 13.25
CA ARG A 316 -22.10 24.15 11.81
C ARG A 316 -21.26 22.97 11.32
N TYR A 317 -21.43 22.61 10.05
CA TYR A 317 -20.61 21.61 9.37
C TYR A 317 -19.10 21.86 9.53
N SER A 318 -18.67 23.12 9.51
CA SER A 318 -17.28 23.53 9.76
C SER A 318 -16.70 23.04 11.10
N ALA A 319 -17.53 22.75 12.10
CA ALA A 319 -17.07 22.19 13.38
C ALA A 319 -16.74 20.69 13.27
N THR A 320 -17.41 19.96 12.37
CA THR A 320 -17.09 18.57 12.05
C THR A 320 -15.77 18.49 11.31
N VAL A 321 -15.56 19.34 10.30
CA VAL A 321 -14.30 19.43 9.54
C VAL A 321 -13.13 19.72 10.48
N ALA A 322 -13.25 20.76 11.32
CA ALA A 322 -12.20 21.10 12.29
C ALA A 322 -11.92 19.96 13.31
N PHE A 323 -12.94 19.15 13.65
CA PHE A 323 -12.75 17.96 14.48
C PHE A 323 -11.98 16.87 13.73
N ALA A 324 -12.31 16.62 12.46
CA ALA A 324 -11.65 15.65 11.60
C ALA A 324 -10.16 15.97 11.45
N GLU A 325 -9.85 17.21 11.07
CA GLU A 325 -8.48 17.69 10.89
C GLU A 325 -7.67 17.61 12.18
N ASP A 326 -8.25 18.00 13.33
CA ASP A 326 -7.56 17.91 14.61
C ASP A 326 -7.34 16.46 15.04
N LEU A 327 -8.30 15.57 14.76
CA LEU A 327 -8.18 14.15 15.05
C LEU A 327 -7.09 13.50 14.21
N ASP A 328 -7.14 13.66 12.89
CA ASP A 328 -6.16 13.11 11.96
C ASP A 328 -4.76 13.64 12.27
N ARG A 329 -4.61 14.97 12.38
CA ARG A 329 -3.33 15.61 12.77
C ARG A 329 -2.80 15.06 14.10
N THR A 330 -3.65 14.92 15.12
CA THR A 330 -3.23 14.38 16.42
C THR A 330 -2.73 12.93 16.31
N LEU A 331 -3.40 12.08 15.54
CA LEU A 331 -2.99 10.69 15.34
C LEU A 331 -1.68 10.61 14.52
N ARG A 332 -1.56 11.41 13.47
CA ARG A 332 -0.36 11.48 12.60
C ARG A 332 0.85 12.01 13.34
N GLU A 333 0.74 13.12 14.07
CA GLU A 333 1.83 13.71 14.87
C GLU A 333 2.34 12.73 15.94
N ALA A 334 1.45 11.91 16.51
CA ALA A 334 1.82 10.86 17.46
C ALA A 334 2.38 9.60 16.80
N GLY A 335 2.35 9.50 15.47
CA GLY A 335 2.70 8.29 14.71
C GLY A 335 1.80 7.11 15.06
N ARG A 336 0.53 7.36 15.41
CA ARG A 336 -0.44 6.38 15.90
C ARG A 336 -1.57 6.07 14.92
N GLY A 337 -1.62 6.69 13.76
CA GLY A 337 -2.60 6.37 12.73
C GLY A 337 -3.13 7.61 12.00
N GLN A 338 -4.36 7.52 11.51
CA GLN A 338 -5.04 8.55 10.72
C GLN A 338 -6.55 8.47 10.92
N ALA A 339 -7.28 9.52 10.55
CA ALA A 339 -8.74 9.54 10.61
C ALA A 339 -9.32 10.24 9.40
N HIS A 340 -10.39 9.68 8.83
CA HIS A 340 -11.07 10.21 7.66
C HIS A 340 -12.57 10.26 7.90
N ILE A 341 -13.25 11.28 7.36
CA ILE A 341 -14.72 11.31 7.33
C ILE A 341 -15.15 10.37 6.22
N THR A 342 -16.09 9.46 6.49
CA THR A 342 -16.53 8.48 5.48
C THR A 342 -18.00 8.56 5.14
N GLY A 343 -18.78 9.30 5.92
CA GLY A 343 -20.15 9.61 5.54
C GLY A 343 -20.87 10.49 6.53
N SER A 344 -21.93 11.14 6.03
CA SER A 344 -22.88 11.88 6.83
C SER A 344 -24.24 11.21 6.75
N SER A 345 -24.90 11.06 7.90
CA SER A 345 -26.30 10.67 7.97
C SER A 345 -27.10 11.76 8.66
N SER A 346 -28.17 12.20 8.02
CA SER A 346 -29.14 13.10 8.63
C SER A 346 -30.39 12.32 8.99
N GLN A 347 -30.87 12.46 10.23
CA GLN A 347 -32.15 11.90 10.62
C GLN A 347 -33.25 12.97 10.45
N PRO A 348 -34.19 12.80 9.49
CA PRO A 348 -35.25 13.77 9.26
C PRO A 348 -36.09 13.97 10.53
N GLY A 349 -36.30 15.23 10.93
CA GLY A 349 -37.16 15.60 12.06
C GLY A 349 -36.49 15.68 13.44
N ALA A 350 -35.28 15.13 13.61
CA ALA A 350 -34.55 15.21 14.87
C ALA A 350 -33.58 16.41 14.96
N GLY A 351 -33.30 17.08 13.83
CA GLY A 351 -32.30 18.15 13.74
C GLY A 351 -30.89 17.72 14.18
N THR A 352 -30.63 16.40 14.16
CA THR A 352 -29.35 15.80 14.54
C THR A 352 -28.71 15.24 13.28
N ILE A 353 -27.49 15.67 13.03
CA ILE A 353 -26.61 15.12 12.00
C ILE A 353 -25.63 14.22 12.74
N THR A 354 -25.49 12.99 12.24
CA THR A 354 -24.49 12.04 12.71
C THR A 354 -23.47 11.87 11.60
N GLU A 355 -22.25 12.29 11.90
CA GLU A 355 -21.11 12.16 11.02
C GLU A 355 -20.35 10.91 11.41
N GLU A 356 -19.95 10.13 10.42
CA GLU A 356 -19.22 8.89 10.59
C GLU A 356 -17.78 9.07 10.13
N PHE A 357 -16.87 8.62 10.98
CA PHE A 357 -15.44 8.66 10.73
C PHE A 357 -14.91 7.25 10.79
N ASP A 358 -14.10 6.90 9.80
CA ASP A 358 -13.24 5.73 9.89
C ASP A 358 -11.87 6.18 10.40
N ILE A 359 -11.45 5.55 11.48
CA ILE A 359 -10.24 5.89 12.22
C ILE A 359 -9.34 4.65 12.20
N GLU A 360 -8.12 4.83 11.75
CA GLU A 360 -7.11 3.79 11.81
C GLU A 360 -6.17 4.09 12.97
N VAL A 361 -5.98 3.11 13.84
CA VAL A 361 -4.96 3.16 14.89
C VAL A 361 -3.89 2.11 14.61
N ALA A 362 -2.63 2.53 14.68
CA ALA A 362 -1.45 1.67 14.54
C ALA A 362 -0.87 1.30 15.90
N ASP A 363 -0.62 0.00 16.08
CA ASP A 363 0.18 -0.66 17.12
C ASP A 363 -0.41 -0.65 18.53
N ASP A 364 -0.69 0.53 19.07
CA ASP A 364 -1.07 0.75 20.46
C ASP A 364 -2.50 1.27 20.52
N LEU A 365 -3.46 0.35 20.38
CA LEU A 365 -4.89 0.66 20.41
C LEU A 365 -5.28 1.49 21.66
N PRO A 366 -4.86 1.14 22.89
CA PRO A 366 -5.14 1.96 24.07
C PRO A 366 -4.63 3.41 23.95
N ALA A 367 -3.41 3.62 23.44
CA ALA A 367 -2.88 4.97 23.24
C ALA A 367 -3.66 5.74 22.16
N GLY A 368 -4.02 5.10 21.05
CA GLY A 368 -4.85 5.71 20.01
C GLY A 368 -6.23 6.11 20.54
N ILE A 369 -6.91 5.23 21.29
CA ILE A 369 -8.19 5.55 21.95
C ILE A 369 -8.04 6.74 22.91
N ALA A 370 -6.93 6.82 23.65
CA ALA A 370 -6.67 7.95 24.54
C ALA A 370 -6.54 9.27 23.76
N LEU A 371 -5.87 9.26 22.60
CA LEU A 371 -5.77 10.42 21.72
C LEU A 371 -7.14 10.83 21.15
N ILE A 372 -7.93 9.87 20.65
CA ILE A 372 -9.28 10.11 20.15
C ILE A 372 -10.14 10.76 21.24
N ARG A 373 -10.13 10.21 22.45
CA ARG A 373 -10.87 10.77 23.61
C ARG A 373 -10.39 12.17 23.97
N ALA A 374 -9.09 12.46 23.88
CA ALA A 374 -8.55 13.79 24.13
C ALA A 374 -9.04 14.81 23.10
N VAL A 375 -9.09 14.44 21.81
CA VAL A 375 -9.64 15.29 20.74
C VAL A 375 -11.14 15.53 20.98
N MET A 376 -11.90 14.48 21.25
CA MET A 376 -13.32 14.55 21.62
C MET A 376 -13.58 15.53 22.77
N ALA A 377 -12.73 15.53 23.79
CA ALA A 377 -12.84 16.46 24.92
C ALA A 377 -12.53 17.92 24.53
N ARG A 378 -11.53 18.17 23.66
CA ARG A 378 -11.21 19.53 23.16
C ARG A 378 -12.35 20.14 22.37
N HIS A 379 -13.06 19.31 21.61
CA HIS A 379 -14.17 19.73 20.77
C HIS A 379 -15.52 19.69 21.48
N ASP A 380 -15.60 19.30 22.76
CA ASP A 380 -16.88 19.23 23.52
C ASP A 380 -17.95 18.43 22.77
N VAL A 381 -17.57 17.24 22.27
CA VAL A 381 -18.47 16.40 21.47
C VAL A 381 -19.64 15.90 22.32
N ALA A 382 -20.79 15.65 21.67
CA ALA A 382 -21.99 15.23 22.38
C ALA A 382 -21.79 13.86 23.08
N PRO A 383 -22.40 13.63 24.25
CA PRO A 383 -22.25 12.39 25.01
C PRO A 383 -22.81 11.16 24.28
N GLU A 384 -23.65 11.35 23.26
CA GLU A 384 -24.13 10.29 22.38
C GLU A 384 -23.09 9.80 21.36
N THR A 385 -21.93 10.46 21.26
CA THR A 385 -20.84 10.04 20.38
C THR A 385 -20.32 8.66 20.77
N ARG A 386 -20.18 7.76 19.78
CA ARG A 386 -19.77 6.37 19.99
C ARG A 386 -18.54 6.05 19.19
N LEU A 387 -17.59 5.35 19.81
CA LEU A 387 -16.43 4.75 19.15
C LEU A 387 -16.62 3.22 19.16
N THR A 388 -16.61 2.61 17.98
CA THR A 388 -16.75 1.15 17.79
C THR A 388 -15.53 0.61 17.05
N ARG A 389 -15.31 -0.70 17.14
CA ARG A 389 -14.32 -1.43 16.34
C ARG A 389 -15.07 -2.34 15.38
N GLY A 390 -15.01 -2.04 14.09
CA GLY A 390 -15.96 -2.59 13.11
C GLY A 390 -17.40 -2.42 13.61
N TYR A 391 -18.18 -3.50 13.64
CA TYR A 391 -19.56 -3.52 14.14
C TYR A 391 -19.70 -3.74 15.66
N GLN A 392 -18.60 -3.90 16.41
CA GLN A 392 -18.66 -4.15 17.84
C GLN A 392 -18.33 -2.88 18.65
N PRO A 393 -19.14 -2.53 19.67
CA PRO A 393 -18.82 -1.41 20.55
C PRO A 393 -17.53 -1.67 21.36
N LEU A 394 -16.73 -0.63 21.55
CA LEU A 394 -15.61 -0.64 22.50
C LEU A 394 -16.08 -0.02 23.83
N ASP A 395 -15.92 -0.75 24.93
CA ASP A 395 -16.30 -0.30 26.28
C ASP A 395 -15.42 0.85 26.83
#